data_AF-R4T7W2-F1
#
_entry.id   AF-R4T7W2-F1
#
_cell.length_a   1.000
_cell.length_b   1.000
_cell.length_c   1.000
_cell.angle_alpha   90.00
_cell.angle_beta   90.00
_cell.angle_gamma   90.00
#
_symmetry.space_group_name_H-M   'P 1'
#
loop_
_entity.id
_entity.type
_entity.pdbx_description
1 polymer ?
#
loop_
_entity_poly.entity_id
_entity_poly.type
_entity_poly.pdbx_seq_one_letter_code
_entity_poly.pdbx_strand_id
1 'polypeptide(L)'
;MPTAEEIERRVEVADTARSERRSAAARRVGDLADRHAELAKQLGGIERELGEVLAESGDVIEIDELAAFTDVPATELARWLNNAKPGRAKRKKPAGTNPAKTTQARKPAASHQSAHTNVAAAQDIPPAHGGTIPLPAVAS
;
A
#
# COMPACT_ATOMS: atom_id res chain seq x y z
N MET A 1 25.29 11.56 46.75
CA MET A 1 25.67 11.19 45.37
C MET A 1 25.07 9.83 45.10
N PRO A 2 24.21 9.65 44.07
CA PRO A 2 23.71 8.33 43.71
C PRO A 2 24.87 7.46 43.23
N THR A 3 24.87 6.18 43.62
CA THR A 3 25.85 5.19 43.13
C THR A 3 25.54 4.86 41.66
N ALA A 4 26.55 4.37 40.92
CA ALA A 4 26.37 3.99 39.52
C ALA A 4 25.27 2.94 39.34
N GLU A 5 25.21 1.93 40.23
CA GLU A 5 24.18 0.88 40.24
C GLU A 5 22.76 1.44 40.40
N GLU A 6 22.57 2.48 41.22
CA GLU A 6 21.26 3.13 41.40
C GLU A 6 20.86 3.93 40.14
N ILE A 7 21.83 4.52 39.44
CA ILE A 7 21.57 5.22 38.16
C ILE A 7 21.17 4.20 37.09
N GLU A 8 21.89 3.09 36.97
CA GLU A 8 21.60 2.01 36.01
C GLU A 8 20.21 1.43 36.23
N ARG A 9 19.87 1.10 37.49
CA ARG A 9 18.54 0.59 37.85
C ARG A 9 17.42 1.56 37.48
N ARG A 10 17.63 2.87 37.70
CA ARG A 10 16.64 3.89 37.34
C ARG A 10 16.42 4.03 35.84
N VAL A 11 17.49 3.91 35.05
CA VAL A 11 17.42 3.95 33.58
C VAL A 11 16.71 2.72 33.05
N GLU A 12 17.04 1.53 33.54
CA GLU A 12 16.41 0.28 33.12
C GLU A 12 14.88 0.31 33.37
N VAL A 13 14.46 0.70 34.58
CA VAL A 13 13.02 0.82 34.91
C VAL A 13 12.31 1.83 34.00
N ALA A 14 12.95 2.97 33.71
CA ALA A 14 12.38 3.98 32.83
C ALA A 14 12.27 3.49 31.37
N ASP A 15 13.27 2.74 30.89
CA ASP A 15 13.26 2.20 29.53
C ASP A 15 12.25 1.07 29.37
N THR A 16 12.13 0.16 30.33
CA THR A 16 11.09 -0.87 30.34
C THR A 16 9.69 -0.25 30.25
N ALA A 17 9.38 0.73 31.11
CA ALA A 17 8.09 1.41 31.09
C ALA A 17 7.83 2.15 29.76
N ARG A 18 8.87 2.72 29.14
CA ARG A 18 8.75 3.37 27.82
C ARG A 18 8.53 2.34 26.71
N SER A 19 9.25 1.22 26.74
CA SER A 19 9.15 0.13 25.76
C SER A 19 7.78 -0.55 25.82
N GLU A 20 7.24 -0.79 27.01
CA GLU A 20 5.88 -1.31 27.21
C GLU A 20 4.82 -0.39 26.60
N ARG A 21 4.92 0.93 26.84
CA ARG A 21 3.98 1.90 26.25
C ARG A 21 4.07 1.94 24.73
N ARG A 22 5.30 1.92 24.18
CA ARG A 22 5.52 1.93 22.73
C ARG A 22 4.99 0.65 22.08
N SER A 23 5.26 -0.51 22.66
CA SER A 23 4.78 -1.79 22.15
C SER A 23 3.26 -1.90 22.24
N ALA A 24 2.64 -1.47 23.33
CA ALA A 24 1.19 -1.42 23.45
C ALA A 24 0.54 -0.49 22.41
N ALA A 25 1.13 0.68 22.17
CA ALA A 25 0.66 1.61 21.13
C ALA A 25 0.82 1.01 19.73
N ALA A 26 1.98 0.44 19.42
CA ALA A 26 2.24 -0.20 18.13
C ALA A 26 1.27 -1.35 17.86
N ARG A 27 0.99 -2.20 18.86
CA ARG A 27 -0.02 -3.27 18.75
C ARG A 27 -1.40 -2.72 18.42
N ARG A 28 -1.88 -1.74 19.18
CA ARG A 28 -3.20 -1.13 18.94
C ARG A 28 -3.33 -0.50 17.56
N VAL A 29 -2.26 0.15 17.08
CA VAL A 29 -2.24 0.73 15.73
C VAL A 29 -2.26 -0.36 14.67
N GLY A 30 -1.47 -1.43 14.84
CA GLY A 30 -1.51 -2.60 13.96
C GLY A 30 -2.91 -3.21 13.88
N ASP A 31 -3.53 -3.50 15.03
CA ASP A 31 -4.88 -4.07 15.11
C ASP A 31 -5.95 -3.17 14.46
N LEU A 32 -5.77 -1.84 14.52
CA LEU A 32 -6.66 -0.89 13.85
C LEU A 32 -6.42 -0.84 12.34
N ALA A 33 -5.16 -0.89 11.91
CA ALA A 33 -4.81 -0.92 10.49
C ALA A 33 -5.33 -2.20 9.82
N ASP A 34 -5.22 -3.35 10.47
CA ASP A 34 -5.73 -4.62 9.95
C ASP A 34 -7.26 -4.59 9.83
N ARG A 35 -7.96 -4.08 10.86
CA ARG A 35 -9.42 -3.89 10.80
C ARG A 35 -9.82 -2.92 9.70
N HIS A 36 -9.08 -1.82 9.53
CA HIS A 36 -9.33 -0.87 8.47
C HIS A 36 -9.13 -1.51 7.08
N ALA A 37 -8.09 -2.32 6.89
CA ALA A 37 -7.86 -3.02 5.63
C ALA A 37 -8.98 -4.01 5.30
N GLU A 38 -9.48 -4.75 6.30
CA GLU A 38 -10.59 -5.67 6.12
C GLU A 38 -11.90 -4.94 5.77
N LEU A 39 -12.21 -3.85 6.47
CA LEU A 39 -13.37 -3.01 6.14
C LEU A 39 -13.26 -2.39 4.75
N ALA A 40 -12.07 -1.92 4.35
CA ALA A 40 -11.84 -1.38 3.02
C ALA A 40 -12.06 -2.44 1.92
N LYS A 41 -11.68 -3.69 2.18
CA LYS A 41 -11.94 -4.81 1.27
C LYS A 41 -13.44 -5.10 1.15
N GLN A 42 -14.15 -5.14 2.27
CA GLN A 42 -15.61 -5.34 2.28
C GLN A 42 -16.32 -4.21 1.55
N LEU A 43 -15.94 -2.96 1.84
CA LEU A 43 -16.48 -1.78 1.16
C LEU A 43 -16.21 -1.84 -0.35
N GLY A 44 -15.01 -2.23 -0.78
CA GLY A 44 -14.71 -2.41 -2.19
C GLY A 44 -15.57 -3.50 -2.87
N GLY A 45 -15.95 -4.55 -2.14
CA GLY A 45 -16.91 -5.54 -2.62
C GLY A 45 -18.30 -4.94 -2.82
N ILE A 46 -18.80 -4.21 -1.82
CA ILE A 46 -20.10 -3.53 -1.87
C ILE A 46 -20.14 -2.50 -3.00
N GLU A 47 -19.11 -1.65 -3.13
CA GLU A 47 -19.02 -0.64 -4.19
C GLU A 47 -19.04 -1.28 -5.59
N ARG A 48 -18.46 -2.47 -5.73
CA ARG A 48 -18.51 -3.22 -6.99
C ARG A 48 -19.92 -3.76 -7.27
N GLU A 49 -20.56 -4.38 -6.29
CA GLU A 49 -21.95 -4.87 -6.41
C GLU A 49 -22.90 -3.71 -6.75
N LEU A 50 -22.74 -2.56 -6.09
CA LEU A 50 -23.49 -1.33 -6.39
C LEU A 50 -23.30 -0.92 -7.85
N GLY A 51 -22.05 -0.87 -8.33
CA GLY A 51 -21.80 -0.50 -9.72
C GLY A 51 -22.32 -1.54 -10.74
N GLU A 52 -22.36 -2.82 -10.39
CA GLU A 52 -22.98 -3.87 -11.22
C GLU A 52 -24.51 -3.68 -11.31
N VAL A 53 -25.19 -3.45 -10.18
CA VAL A 53 -26.63 -3.16 -10.13
C VAL A 53 -26.96 -1.86 -10.87
N LEU A 54 -26.13 -0.82 -10.73
CA LEU A 54 -26.29 0.44 -11.46
C LEU A 54 -26.13 0.24 -12.98
N ALA A 55 -25.23 -0.64 -13.42
CA ALA A 55 -25.04 -0.93 -14.83
C ALA A 55 -26.24 -1.70 -15.42
N GLU A 56 -26.86 -2.60 -14.65
CA GLU A 56 -28.07 -3.33 -15.06
C GLU A 56 -29.32 -2.44 -15.03
N SER A 57 -29.41 -1.53 -14.07
CA SER A 57 -30.57 -0.65 -13.89
C SER A 57 -30.57 0.56 -14.85
N GLY A 58 -29.45 0.84 -15.55
CA GLY A 58 -29.31 2.01 -16.40
C GLY A 58 -30.27 2.07 -17.60
N ASP A 59 -30.86 0.93 -17.98
CA ASP A 59 -31.90 0.87 -19.02
C ASP A 59 -33.31 1.19 -18.48
N VAL A 60 -33.47 1.20 -17.14
CA VAL A 60 -34.75 1.37 -16.45
C VAL A 60 -34.84 2.75 -15.78
N ILE A 61 -33.75 3.23 -15.19
CA ILE A 61 -33.73 4.47 -14.42
C ILE A 61 -32.43 5.25 -14.67
N GLU A 62 -32.55 6.56 -14.88
CA GLU A 62 -31.39 7.43 -15.07
C GLU A 62 -30.68 7.71 -13.73
N ILE A 63 -29.38 8.04 -13.78
CA ILE A 63 -28.57 8.29 -12.58
C ILE A 63 -29.11 9.46 -11.75
N ASP A 64 -29.57 10.53 -12.40
CA ASP A 64 -30.09 11.72 -11.72
C ASP A 64 -31.42 11.43 -11.01
N GLU A 65 -32.26 10.57 -11.61
CA GLU A 65 -33.51 10.11 -11.00
C GLU A 65 -33.23 9.19 -9.80
N LEU A 66 -32.29 8.25 -9.93
CA LEU A 66 -31.90 7.38 -8.84
C LEU A 66 -31.28 8.16 -7.66
N ALA A 67 -30.52 9.23 -7.95
CA ALA A 67 -29.97 10.12 -6.93
C ALA A 67 -31.07 10.80 -6.11
N ALA A 68 -32.16 11.22 -6.76
CA ALA A 68 -33.30 11.83 -6.07
C ALA A 68 -34.07 10.84 -5.19
N PHE A 69 -34.12 9.55 -5.56
CA PHE A 69 -34.84 8.53 -4.78
C PHE A 69 -34.05 7.94 -3.62
N THR A 70 -32.72 7.91 -3.73
CA THR A 70 -31.86 7.22 -2.76
C THR A 70 -31.14 8.16 -1.79
N ASP A 71 -31.28 9.48 -1.98
CA ASP A 71 -30.51 10.52 -1.30
C ASP A 71 -28.98 10.35 -1.45
N VAL A 72 -28.55 9.56 -2.44
CA VAL A 72 -27.14 9.39 -2.80
C VAL A 72 -26.80 10.36 -3.92
N PRO A 73 -25.73 11.17 -3.81
CA PRO A 73 -25.39 12.12 -4.85
C PRO A 73 -25.03 11.42 -6.17
N ALA A 74 -25.50 11.98 -7.29
CA ALA A 74 -25.25 11.46 -8.64
C ALA A 74 -23.74 11.28 -8.94
N THR A 75 -22.88 12.11 -8.35
CA THR A 75 -21.42 11.98 -8.47
C THR A 75 -20.89 10.69 -7.89
N GLU A 76 -21.46 10.21 -6.79
CA GLU A 76 -21.03 8.98 -6.13
C GLU A 76 -21.58 7.74 -6.86
N LEU A 77 -22.84 7.80 -7.30
CA LEU A 77 -23.42 6.77 -8.18
C LEU A 77 -22.61 6.62 -9.47
N ALA A 78 -22.25 7.75 -10.11
CA ALA A 78 -21.39 7.74 -11.30
C ALA A 78 -19.99 7.19 -10.99
N ARG A 79 -19.42 7.48 -9.81
CA ARG A 79 -18.13 6.92 -9.37
C ARG A 79 -18.21 5.40 -9.26
N TRP A 80 -19.22 4.84 -8.59
CA TRP A 80 -19.39 3.38 -8.47
C TRP A 80 -19.62 2.72 -9.82
N LEU A 81 -20.46 3.31 -10.68
CA LEU A 81 -20.69 2.80 -12.04
C LEU A 81 -19.40 2.79 -12.89
N ASN A 82 -18.57 3.83 -12.77
CA ASN A 82 -17.31 3.92 -13.51
C ASN A 82 -16.24 2.97 -12.96
N ASN A 83 -16.20 2.75 -11.64
CA ASN A 83 -15.29 1.80 -11.01
C ASN A 83 -15.67 0.34 -11.31
N ALA A 84 -16.97 0.05 -11.47
CA ALA A 84 -17.45 -1.29 -11.77
C ALA A 84 -17.23 -1.72 -13.23
N LYS A 85 -16.92 -0.82 -14.16
CA LYS A 85 -16.56 -1.21 -15.55
C LYS A 85 -15.16 -1.83 -15.53
N PRO A 86 -15.00 -3.17 -15.56
CA PRO A 86 -13.68 -3.74 -15.76
C PRO A 86 -13.32 -3.39 -17.20
N GLY A 87 -12.22 -2.64 -17.36
CA GLY A 87 -11.80 -2.04 -18.62
C GLY A 87 -12.23 -2.89 -19.80
N ARG A 88 -13.22 -2.40 -20.55
CA ARG A 88 -13.80 -3.06 -21.72
C ARG A 88 -12.64 -3.45 -22.63
N ALA A 89 -12.11 -4.64 -22.44
CA ALA A 89 -11.01 -5.15 -23.23
C ALA A 89 -11.59 -5.20 -24.63
N LYS A 90 -11.13 -4.27 -25.48
CA LYS A 90 -11.42 -4.32 -26.91
C LYS A 90 -11.08 -5.74 -27.34
N ARG A 91 -12.12 -6.50 -27.63
CA ARG A 91 -12.11 -7.86 -28.15
C ARG A 91 -11.20 -7.88 -29.38
N LYS A 92 -9.90 -8.12 -29.19
CA LYS A 92 -9.03 -8.51 -30.30
C LYS A 92 -9.48 -9.91 -30.67
N LYS A 93 -9.90 -10.05 -31.92
CA LYS A 93 -10.24 -11.31 -32.57
C LYS A 93 -8.91 -11.87 -33.12
N PRO A 94 -8.22 -12.82 -32.46
CA PRO A 94 -7.21 -13.61 -33.16
C PRO A 94 -7.96 -14.58 -34.09
N ALA A 95 -7.70 -14.44 -35.38
CA ALA A 95 -8.12 -15.39 -36.38
C ALA A 95 -7.33 -16.71 -36.21
N GLY A 96 -8.04 -17.84 -36.30
CA GLY A 96 -7.61 -19.05 -37.00
C GLY A 96 -6.34 -19.79 -36.55
N THR A 97 -6.55 -20.92 -35.85
CA THR A 97 -6.09 -22.29 -36.17
C THR A 97 -4.60 -22.57 -36.52
N ASN A 98 -3.86 -23.14 -35.54
CA ASN A 98 -2.85 -24.24 -35.49
C ASN A 98 -2.40 -25.00 -36.78
N PRO A 99 -1.42 -25.97 -36.72
CA PRO A 99 -0.09 -26.07 -36.07
C PRO A 99 1.01 -26.71 -36.99
N ALA A 100 2.32 -26.53 -36.72
CA ALA A 100 3.39 -27.40 -37.26
C ALA A 100 4.68 -27.27 -36.41
N LYS A 101 5.05 -28.25 -35.58
CA LYS A 101 5.85 -29.48 -35.81
C LYS A 101 7.37 -29.24 -36.02
N THR A 102 8.16 -29.87 -35.14
CA THR A 102 9.43 -30.60 -35.42
C THR A 102 10.71 -30.01 -34.81
N THR A 103 11.26 -30.75 -33.82
CA THR A 103 12.70 -31.02 -33.52
C THR A 103 13.63 -29.85 -33.16
N GLN A 104 14.65 -29.96 -32.32
CA GLN A 104 15.41 -31.08 -31.78
C GLN A 104 16.22 -30.59 -30.57
N ALA A 105 16.61 -31.54 -29.74
CA ALA A 105 17.49 -31.45 -28.58
C ALA A 105 18.76 -30.57 -28.74
N ARG A 106 19.17 -29.95 -27.62
CA ARG A 106 20.50 -30.21 -27.01
C ARG A 106 20.56 -29.75 -25.55
N LYS A 107 20.97 -30.68 -24.69
CA LYS A 107 21.28 -30.57 -23.25
C LYS A 107 22.72 -29.99 -23.05
N PRO A 108 23.18 -29.73 -21.81
CA PRO A 108 23.89 -28.51 -21.44
C PRO A 108 25.42 -28.66 -21.41
N ALA A 109 26.14 -27.55 -21.52
CA ALA A 109 27.56 -27.47 -21.20
C ALA A 109 27.74 -26.64 -19.92
N ALA A 110 28.11 -27.31 -18.84
CA ALA A 110 28.73 -26.70 -17.68
C ALA A 110 30.22 -26.46 -17.99
N SER A 111 30.78 -25.34 -17.55
CA SER A 111 32.21 -25.20 -17.26
C SER A 111 32.51 -23.93 -16.44
N HIS A 112 33.01 -24.19 -15.23
CA HIS A 112 34.09 -23.50 -14.50
C HIS A 112 33.94 -22.01 -14.17
N GLN A 113 33.70 -21.66 -12.90
CA GLN A 113 34.66 -21.50 -11.78
C GLN A 113 35.48 -20.20 -11.80
N SER A 114 35.26 -19.45 -10.71
CA SER A 114 36.24 -18.73 -9.89
C SER A 114 36.86 -17.41 -10.38
N ALA A 115 36.48 -16.33 -9.71
CA ALA A 115 37.44 -15.30 -9.27
C ALA A 115 36.94 -14.64 -7.97
N HIS A 116 37.72 -14.84 -6.90
CA HIS A 116 37.64 -14.08 -5.66
C HIS A 116 38.36 -12.73 -5.79
N THR A 117 37.93 -11.77 -4.93
CA THR A 117 38.67 -10.59 -4.47
C THR A 117 38.66 -9.44 -5.50
N ASN A 118 38.31 -8.18 -5.20
CA ASN A 118 38.87 -7.38 -4.12
C ASN A 118 38.25 -5.96 -4.05
N VAL A 119 38.47 -5.32 -2.90
CA VAL A 119 38.55 -3.89 -2.55
C VAL A 119 37.28 -3.06 -2.33
N ALA A 120 37.12 -2.74 -1.04
CA ALA A 120 36.68 -1.49 -0.44
C ALA A 120 36.41 -0.30 -1.37
N ALA A 121 35.20 0.26 -1.26
CA ALA A 121 34.91 1.63 -1.65
C ALA A 121 34.23 2.33 -0.47
N ALA A 122 34.97 3.25 0.13
CA ALA A 122 34.48 4.26 1.03
C ALA A 122 33.34 5.04 0.37
N GLN A 123 32.18 5.10 1.02
CA GLN A 123 31.14 6.06 0.69
C GLN A 123 31.20 7.21 1.71
N ASP A 124 31.99 8.19 1.31
CA ASP A 124 31.71 9.62 1.33
C ASP A 124 30.36 10.02 1.99
N ILE A 125 30.45 10.64 3.17
CA ILE A 125 29.32 11.31 3.85
C ILE A 125 29.41 12.80 3.49
N PRO A 126 28.44 13.39 2.77
CA PRO A 126 28.42 14.84 2.59
C PRO A 126 28.00 15.56 3.89
N PRO A 127 28.58 16.74 4.18
CA PRO A 127 28.37 17.45 5.43
C PRO A 127 26.97 18.08 5.52
N ALA A 128 26.42 18.05 6.73
CA ALA A 128 25.20 18.70 7.14
C ALA A 128 25.28 20.23 6.92
N HIS A 129 24.44 20.76 6.04
CA HIS A 129 24.14 22.18 6.03
C HIS A 129 23.09 22.49 7.10
N GLY A 130 23.49 23.34 8.03
CA GLY A 130 22.67 23.83 9.13
C GLY A 130 21.40 24.54 8.64
N GLY A 131 20.26 24.00 9.05
CA GLY A 131 18.98 24.69 9.01
C GLY A 131 18.84 25.56 10.26
N THR A 132 19.07 26.86 10.09
CA THR A 132 18.72 27.91 11.04
C THR A 132 17.22 27.84 11.34
N ILE A 133 16.85 27.58 12.60
CA ILE A 133 15.47 27.70 13.08
C ILE A 133 15.21 29.20 13.34
N PRO A 134 14.21 29.84 12.70
CA PRO A 134 13.83 31.20 13.08
C PRO A 134 13.04 31.19 14.40
N LEU A 135 13.44 32.05 15.34
CA LEU A 135 12.67 32.41 16.54
C LEU A 135 11.30 32.98 16.15
N PRO A 136 10.21 32.63 16.84
CA PRO A 136 8.98 33.43 16.79
C PRO A 136 9.14 34.69 17.66
N ALA A 137 8.94 35.84 17.04
CA ALA A 137 8.72 37.10 17.74
C ALA A 137 7.36 37.05 18.46
N VAL A 138 7.37 37.15 19.79
CA VAL A 138 6.18 37.54 20.56
C VAL A 138 6.15 39.06 20.61
N ALA A 139 5.11 39.61 20.00
CA ALA A 139 4.72 41.00 20.09
C ALA A 139 3.68 41.17 21.20
N SER A 140 3.87 42.28 21.94
CA SER A 140 2.94 42.98 22.87
C SER A 140 2.62 42.31 24.20
#